data_AF-A0A7J2INC7-F1
#
_entry.id   AF-A0A7J2INC7-F1
#
_cell.length_a   1.000
_cell.length_b   1.000
_cell.length_c   1.000
_cell.angle_alpha   90.00
_cell.angle_beta   90.00
_cell.angle_gamma   90.00
#
_symmetry.space_group_name_H-M   'P 1'
#
loop_
_entity.id
_entity.type
_entity.pdbx_description
1 polymer ?
#
loop_
_entity_poly.entity_id
_entity_poly.type
_entity_poly.pdbx_seq_one_letter_code
_entity_poly.pdbx_strand_id
1 'polypeptide(L)'
;HDYHSLGQFHYNALFLGMMHFQDLYNHDVARVQRCDIHYVTPDGRLVPFCSFNVIPELYRDRTQRVYGMSIKDWETITKKKLKDQKYSRNIKKLIEGEPYRRHYSKFFDIDSIPLEDHIKASQRFGIPVIQ
;
A
#
# COMPACT_ATOMS: atom_id res chain seq x y z
N HIS A 1 13.23 -22.82 23.93
CA HIS A 1 12.67 -21.52 23.50
C HIS A 1 11.25 -21.76 23.01
N ASP A 2 10.24 -21.16 23.64
CA ASP A 2 8.83 -21.31 23.27
C ASP A 2 8.36 -20.14 22.39
N TYR A 3 8.19 -20.39 21.09
CA TYR A 3 7.72 -19.39 20.13
C TYR A 3 6.26 -18.97 20.34
N HIS A 4 5.47 -19.75 21.10
CA HIS A 4 4.08 -19.42 21.36
C HIS A 4 3.95 -18.15 22.22
N SER A 5 4.79 -18.05 23.27
CA SER A 5 4.87 -16.85 24.12
C SER A 5 5.31 -15.60 23.35
N LEU A 6 6.28 -15.72 22.44
CA LEU A 6 6.73 -14.62 21.59
C LEU A 6 5.66 -14.17 20.58
N GLY A 7 4.88 -15.12 20.06
CA GLY A 7 3.74 -14.83 19.18
C GLY A 7 2.67 -14.00 19.88
N GLN A 8 2.31 -14.36 21.12
CA GLN A 8 1.34 -13.60 21.93
C GLN A 8 1.78 -12.14 22.18
N PHE A 9 3.08 -11.92 22.39
CA PHE A 9 3.63 -10.57 22.46
C PHE A 9 3.50 -9.80 21.14
N HIS A 10 3.82 -10.44 20.01
CA HIS A 10 3.77 -9.79 18.68
C HIS A 10 2.35 -9.34 18.29
N TYR A 11 1.29 -10.02 18.74
CA TYR A 11 -0.08 -9.57 18.52
C TYR A 11 -0.41 -8.22 19.18
N ASN A 12 0.35 -7.83 20.22
CA ASN A 12 0.16 -6.59 20.97
C ASN A 12 1.30 -5.58 20.76
N ALA A 13 2.22 -5.85 19.83
CA ALA A 13 3.36 -4.99 19.54
C ALA A 13 3.25 -4.43 18.12
N LEU A 14 3.57 -3.15 17.96
CA LEU A 14 3.72 -2.50 16.66
C LEU A 14 5.21 -2.24 16.41
N PHE A 15 5.78 -2.92 15.43
CA PHE A 15 7.15 -2.63 14.99
C PHE A 15 7.17 -1.33 14.17
N LEU A 16 8.05 -0.41 14.54
CA LEU A 16 8.28 0.85 13.83
C LEU A 16 9.73 0.88 13.35
N GLY A 17 9.92 0.58 12.05
CA GLY A 17 11.21 0.69 11.37
C GLY A 17 11.30 1.97 10.55
N MET A 18 12.43 2.67 10.65
CA MET A 18 12.74 3.82 9.79
C MET A 18 14.14 3.69 9.24
N MET A 19 14.26 3.75 7.92
CA MET A 19 15.55 3.76 7.24
C MET A 19 15.46 4.53 5.92
N HIS A 20 16.59 5.02 5.41
CA HIS A 20 16.64 5.63 4.07
C HIS A 20 16.42 4.57 2.99
N PHE A 21 15.67 4.91 1.94
CA PHE A 21 15.53 4.03 0.77
C PHE A 21 16.87 3.94 0.03
N GLN A 22 17.23 2.74 -0.44
CA GLN A 22 18.45 2.54 -1.23
C GLN A 22 18.15 2.71 -2.72
N ASP A 23 19.14 3.09 -3.50
CA ASP A 23 19.14 3.17 -4.95
C ASP A 23 20.34 2.39 -5.53
N LEU A 24 20.53 2.46 -6.84
CA LEU A 24 21.59 1.73 -7.54
C LEU A 24 23.01 2.16 -7.15
N TYR A 25 23.20 3.38 -6.63
CA TYR A 25 24.51 3.95 -6.29
C TYR A 25 24.87 3.77 -4.81
N ASN A 26 23.89 3.53 -3.93
CA ASN A 26 24.10 3.34 -2.49
C ASN A 26 23.61 1.97 -1.97
N HIS A 27 23.53 0.98 -2.86
CA HIS A 27 23.14 -0.38 -2.51
C HIS A 27 24.21 -1.05 -1.62
N ASP A 28 23.84 -1.31 -0.37
CA ASP A 28 24.67 -1.92 0.66
C ASP A 28 24.17 -3.34 0.97
N VAL A 29 24.95 -4.33 0.55
CA VAL A 29 24.65 -5.76 0.74
C VAL A 29 24.62 -6.14 2.22
N ALA A 30 25.48 -5.57 3.06
CA ALA A 30 25.51 -5.90 4.48
C ALA A 30 24.21 -5.45 5.17
N ARG A 31 23.66 -4.30 4.73
CA ARG A 31 22.34 -3.85 5.17
C ARG A 31 21.23 -4.77 4.68
N VAL A 32 21.25 -5.15 3.40
CA VAL A 32 20.27 -6.06 2.80
C VAL A 32 20.22 -7.43 3.50
N GLN A 33 21.37 -7.95 3.95
CA GLN A 33 21.44 -9.20 4.73
C GLN A 33 20.73 -9.15 6.09
N ARG A 34 20.47 -7.94 6.61
CA ARG A 34 19.76 -7.71 7.88
C ARG A 34 18.39 -7.06 7.67
N CYS A 35 17.83 -7.18 6.47
CA CYS A 35 16.51 -6.63 6.17
C CYS A 35 15.45 -7.30 7.03
N ASP A 36 14.41 -6.55 7.37
CA ASP A 36 13.23 -6.96 8.13
C ASP A 36 11.99 -7.09 7.22
N ILE A 37 12.04 -6.53 6.01
CA ILE A 37 10.96 -6.54 5.03
C ILE A 37 11.38 -7.34 3.79
N HIS A 38 10.63 -8.39 3.49
CA HIS A 38 10.93 -9.30 2.38
C HIS A 38 9.71 -9.60 1.53
N TYR A 39 9.95 -9.83 0.24
CA TYR A 39 8.97 -10.37 -0.70
C TYR A 39 9.22 -11.86 -0.88
N VAL A 40 8.17 -12.66 -0.74
CA VAL A 40 8.19 -14.08 -1.12
C VAL A 40 7.70 -14.19 -2.54
N THR A 41 8.50 -14.81 -3.41
CA THR A 41 8.15 -15.01 -4.82
C THR A 41 7.55 -16.41 -5.04
N PRO A 42 6.73 -16.62 -6.09
CA PRO A 42 6.10 -17.92 -6.36
C PRO A 42 7.07 -19.09 -6.61
N ASP A 43 8.31 -18.81 -6.96
CA ASP A 43 9.40 -19.79 -7.08
C ASP A 43 10.13 -20.07 -5.76
N GLY A 44 9.60 -19.60 -4.63
CA GLY A 44 10.08 -19.91 -3.29
C GLY A 44 11.26 -19.07 -2.81
N ARG A 45 11.69 -18.04 -3.57
CA ARG A 45 12.75 -17.14 -3.12
C ARG A 45 12.21 -16.11 -2.14
N LEU A 46 13.05 -15.75 -1.17
CA LEU A 46 12.83 -14.67 -0.23
C LEU A 46 13.75 -13.50 -0.61
N VAL A 47 13.16 -12.42 -1.12
CA VAL A 47 13.90 -11.28 -1.68
C VAL A 47 13.76 -10.06 -0.76
N PRO A 48 14.86 -9.49 -0.25
CA PRO A 48 14.81 -8.26 0.55
C PRO A 48 14.17 -7.09 -0.20
N PHE A 49 13.51 -6.21 0.54
CA PHE A 49 12.75 -5.08 -0.01
C PHE A 49 13.59 -4.21 -0.97
N CYS A 50 14.81 -3.86 -0.58
CA CYS A 50 15.68 -3.04 -1.41
C CYS A 50 16.12 -3.80 -2.67
N SER A 51 16.51 -5.07 -2.58
CA SER A 51 16.88 -5.86 -3.76
C SER A 51 15.72 -5.99 -4.76
N PHE A 52 14.50 -6.19 -4.25
CA PHE A 52 13.30 -6.31 -5.09
C PHE A 52 12.97 -5.02 -5.86
N ASN A 53 13.12 -3.85 -5.21
CA ASN A 53 12.72 -2.56 -5.79
C ASN A 53 13.85 -1.84 -6.54
N VAL A 54 15.10 -2.01 -6.11
CA VAL A 54 16.27 -1.30 -6.66
C VAL A 54 16.88 -2.02 -7.85
N ILE A 55 16.82 -3.36 -7.86
CA ILE A 55 17.37 -4.19 -8.93
C ILE A 55 16.24 -5.06 -9.53
N PRO A 56 15.17 -4.43 -10.06
CA PRO A 56 13.95 -5.14 -10.42
C PRO A 56 14.16 -6.13 -11.56
N GLU A 57 15.13 -5.90 -12.46
CA GLU A 57 15.38 -6.75 -13.62
C GLU A 57 15.77 -8.18 -13.22
N LEU A 58 16.50 -8.31 -12.11
CA LEU A 58 16.94 -9.60 -11.58
C LEU A 58 15.86 -10.30 -10.75
N TYR A 59 15.10 -9.54 -9.96
CA TYR A 59 14.23 -10.12 -8.94
C TYR A 59 12.74 -9.99 -9.25
N ARG A 60 12.25 -8.77 -9.50
CA ARG A 60 10.83 -8.49 -9.69
C ARG A 60 10.36 -8.86 -11.09
N ASP A 61 11.01 -8.31 -12.11
CA ASP A 61 10.52 -8.33 -13.48
C ASP A 61 10.60 -9.74 -14.08
N ARG A 62 11.66 -10.49 -13.75
CA ARG A 62 11.75 -11.92 -14.08
C ARG A 62 10.57 -12.71 -13.52
N THR A 63 10.28 -12.53 -12.24
CA THR A 63 9.18 -13.22 -11.55
C THR A 63 7.83 -12.82 -12.14
N GLN A 64 7.58 -11.53 -12.31
CA GLN A 64 6.33 -11.02 -12.87
C GLN A 64 6.13 -11.45 -14.33
N ARG A 65 7.19 -11.62 -15.12
CA ARG A 65 7.08 -12.11 -16.49
C ARG A 65 6.65 -13.59 -16.55
N VAL A 66 7.15 -14.41 -15.63
CA VAL A 66 6.87 -15.86 -15.60
C VAL A 66 5.52 -16.17 -14.95
N TYR A 67 5.22 -15.49 -13.85
CA TYR A 67 4.04 -15.78 -13.00
C TYR A 67 2.94 -14.73 -13.12
N GLY A 68 3.17 -13.65 -13.87
CA GLY A 68 2.18 -12.60 -14.09
C GLY A 68 0.98 -13.13 -14.85
N MET A 69 -0.18 -12.56 -14.54
CA MET A 69 -1.45 -12.89 -15.17
C MET A 69 -2.02 -11.63 -15.80
N SER A 70 -2.64 -11.76 -16.98
CA SER A 70 -3.33 -10.63 -17.59
C SER A 70 -4.51 -10.21 -16.74
N ILE A 71 -4.88 -8.92 -16.79
CA ILE A 71 -6.06 -8.42 -16.07
C ILE A 71 -7.31 -9.19 -16.51
N LYS A 72 -7.43 -9.50 -17.81
CA LYS A 72 -8.57 -10.25 -18.35
C LYS A 72 -8.70 -11.63 -17.70
N ASP A 73 -7.60 -12.39 -17.64
CA ASP A 73 -7.64 -13.74 -17.06
C ASP A 73 -7.93 -13.69 -15.56
N TRP A 74 -7.34 -12.70 -14.86
CA TRP A 74 -7.61 -12.47 -13.44
C TRP A 74 -9.08 -12.15 -13.16
N GLU A 75 -9.70 -11.28 -13.98
CA GLU A 75 -11.13 -10.96 -13.86
C GLU A 75 -12.01 -12.17 -14.18
N THR A 76 -11.62 -13.02 -15.13
CA THR A 76 -12.34 -14.27 -15.44
C THR A 76 -12.30 -15.26 -14.27
N ILE A 77 -11.13 -15.46 -13.66
CA ILE A 77 -10.95 -16.40 -12.53
C ILE A 77 -11.67 -15.90 -11.28
N THR A 78 -11.48 -14.62 -10.93
CA THR A 78 -12.05 -14.04 -9.70
C THR A 78 -13.51 -13.64 -9.85
N LYS A 79 -14.01 -13.52 -11.08
CA LYS A 79 -15.33 -12.95 -11.43
C LYS A 79 -15.53 -11.53 -10.89
N LYS A 80 -14.45 -10.81 -10.61
CA LYS A 80 -14.45 -9.42 -10.12
C LYS A 80 -13.81 -8.53 -11.17
N LYS A 81 -14.30 -7.30 -11.32
CA LYS A 81 -13.62 -6.29 -12.14
C LYS A 81 -12.54 -5.59 -11.33
N LEU A 82 -11.37 -5.39 -11.92
CA LEU A 82 -10.25 -4.72 -11.27
C LEU A 82 -10.61 -3.27 -10.92
N LYS A 83 -11.41 -2.62 -11.78
CA LYS A 83 -11.95 -1.27 -11.53
C LYS A 83 -12.69 -1.17 -10.19
N ASP A 84 -13.44 -2.21 -9.83
CA ASP A 84 -14.26 -2.22 -8.62
C ASP A 84 -13.42 -2.45 -7.35
N GLN A 85 -12.18 -2.92 -7.49
CA GLN A 85 -11.22 -3.03 -6.39
C GLN A 85 -10.49 -1.71 -6.14
N LYS A 86 -10.50 -0.78 -7.10
CA LYS A 86 -9.84 0.51 -6.93
C LYS A 86 -10.66 1.37 -5.98
N TYR A 87 -10.02 1.86 -4.92
CA TYR A 87 -10.65 2.79 -3.99
C TYR A 87 -11.18 4.01 -4.74
N SER A 88 -12.46 4.31 -4.52
CA SER A 88 -13.11 5.55 -4.93
C SER A 88 -13.66 6.23 -3.69
N ARG A 89 -13.33 7.52 -3.52
CA ARG A 89 -13.67 8.28 -2.34
C ARG A 89 -15.15 8.62 -2.34
N ASN A 90 -15.88 8.24 -1.29
CA ASN A 90 -17.22 8.75 -1.05
C ASN A 90 -17.10 10.04 -0.23
N ILE A 91 -17.16 11.20 -0.90
CA ILE A 91 -16.97 12.51 -0.26
C ILE A 91 -18.09 12.81 0.73
N LYS A 92 -19.34 12.50 0.38
CA LYS A 92 -20.49 12.74 1.24
C LYS A 92 -20.35 11.99 2.57
N LYS A 93 -20.09 10.68 2.50
CA LYS A 93 -19.85 9.83 3.68
C LYS A 93 -18.63 10.27 4.48
N LEU A 94 -17.59 10.78 3.81
CA LEU A 94 -16.39 11.28 4.46
C LEU A 94 -16.71 12.52 5.30
N ILE A 95 -17.41 13.50 4.73
CA ILE A 95 -17.75 14.78 5.38
C ILE A 95 -18.77 14.59 6.51
N GLU A 96 -19.73 13.69 6.34
CA GLU A 96 -20.73 13.33 7.37
C GLU A 96 -20.11 12.48 8.50
N GLY A 97 -18.96 11.85 8.28
CA GLY A 97 -18.36 10.93 9.23
C GLY A 97 -17.82 11.62 10.49
N GLU A 98 -18.24 11.12 11.66
CA GLU A 98 -17.74 11.61 12.97
C GLU A 98 -16.22 11.67 13.04
N PRO A 99 -15.43 10.66 12.58
CA PRO A 99 -13.98 10.74 12.68
C PRO A 99 -13.41 11.91 11.88
N TYR A 100 -13.93 12.15 10.68
CA TYR A 100 -13.47 13.25 9.84
C TYR A 100 -13.82 14.59 10.49
N ARG A 101 -15.07 14.78 10.92
CA ARG A 101 -15.49 16.02 11.58
C ARG A 101 -14.73 16.26 12.87
N ARG A 102 -14.54 15.25 13.72
CA ARG A 102 -13.81 15.37 15.00
C ARG A 102 -12.38 15.85 14.80
N HIS A 103 -11.69 15.35 13.78
CA HIS A 103 -10.29 15.67 13.55
C HIS A 103 -10.09 16.94 12.73
N TYR A 104 -10.94 17.23 11.74
CA TYR A 104 -10.74 18.33 10.81
C TYR A 104 -11.47 19.63 11.15
N SER A 105 -12.55 19.58 11.94
CA SER A 105 -13.28 20.80 12.36
C SER A 105 -12.42 21.80 13.15
N LYS A 106 -11.31 21.34 13.74
CA LYS A 106 -10.35 22.19 14.45
C LYS A 106 -9.47 23.03 13.53
N PHE A 107 -9.36 22.66 12.26
CA PHE A 107 -8.48 23.32 11.29
C PHE A 107 -9.25 24.25 10.35
N PHE A 108 -10.49 23.92 10.01
CA PHE A 108 -11.35 24.74 9.16
C PHE A 108 -12.83 24.37 9.37
N ASP A 109 -13.71 25.29 8.97
CA ASP A 109 -15.14 25.03 8.92
C ASP A 109 -15.47 24.14 7.70
N ILE A 110 -15.80 22.88 7.98
CA ILE A 110 -16.11 21.88 6.96
C ILE A 110 -17.36 22.26 6.17
N ASP A 111 -18.34 22.89 6.81
CA ASP A 111 -19.62 23.20 6.17
C ASP A 111 -19.55 24.48 5.32
N SER A 112 -18.47 25.26 5.47
CA SER A 112 -18.21 26.45 4.64
C SER A 112 -17.81 26.13 3.20
N ILE A 113 -17.36 24.89 2.93
CA ILE A 113 -16.89 24.46 1.61
C ILE A 113 -18.02 23.66 0.93
N PRO A 114 -18.51 24.09 -0.24
CA PRO A 114 -19.51 23.33 -0.98
C PRO A 114 -19.04 21.91 -1.33
N LEU A 115 -19.97 20.96 -1.37
CA LEU A 115 -19.68 19.56 -1.74
C LEU A 115 -18.99 19.46 -3.12
N GLU A 116 -19.40 20.29 -4.08
CA GLU A 116 -18.79 20.34 -5.41
C GLU A 116 -17.30 20.70 -5.37
N ASP A 117 -16.92 21.61 -4.47
CA ASP A 117 -15.53 22.04 -4.34
C ASP A 117 -14.70 20.96 -3.64
N HIS A 118 -15.28 20.23 -2.70
CA HIS A 118 -14.65 19.02 -2.15
C HIS A 118 -14.42 17.94 -3.22
N ILE A 119 -15.38 17.73 -4.13
CA ILE A 119 -15.25 16.77 -5.23
C ILE A 119 -14.15 17.22 -6.19
N LYS A 120 -14.18 18.49 -6.64
CA LYS A 120 -13.17 19.07 -7.52
C LYS A 120 -11.77 18.98 -6.92
N ALA A 121 -11.63 19.26 -5.62
CA ALA A 121 -10.36 19.11 -4.92
C ALA A 121 -9.85 17.67 -4.95
N SER A 122 -10.71 16.68 -4.67
CA SER A 122 -10.33 15.27 -4.72
C SER A 122 -9.89 14.84 -6.14
N GLN A 123 -10.62 15.25 -7.16
CA GLN A 123 -10.30 14.95 -8.56
C GLN A 123 -9.01 15.63 -9.02
N ARG A 124 -8.74 16.86 -8.56
CA ARG A 124 -7.48 17.58 -8.83
C ARG A 124 -6.25 16.81 -8.36
N PHE A 125 -6.36 16.05 -7.26
CA PHE A 125 -5.29 15.18 -6.77
C PHE A 125 -5.32 13.76 -7.39
N GLY A 126 -6.11 13.54 -8.44
CA GLY A 126 -6.20 12.25 -9.13
C GLY A 126 -6.95 11.16 -8.34
N ILE A 127 -7.69 11.54 -7.30
CA ILE A 127 -8.41 10.60 -6.44
C ILE A 127 -9.83 10.45 -6.99
N PRO A 128 -10.21 9.26 -7.52
CA PRO A 128 -11.53 9.05 -8.06
C PRO A 128 -12.59 9.18 -6.96
N VAL A 129 -13.73 9.76 -7.31
CA VAL A 129 -14.85 10.03 -6.40
C VAL A 129 -16.04 9.21 -6.86
N ILE A 130 -16.76 8.62 -5.89
CA ILE A 130 -18.05 7.98 -6.15
C ILE A 130 -19.05 9.10 -6.40
N GLN A 131 -19.57 9.18 -7.62
CA GLN A 131 -20.67 10.09 -7.99
C GLN A 131 -21.98 9.66 -7.32
#